data_AF-A0A1L7N9M2-F1
#
_entry.id   AF-A0A1L7N9M2-F1
#
_cell.length_a   1.000
_cell.length_b   1.000
_cell.length_c   1.000
_cell.angle_alpha   90.00
_cell.angle_beta   90.00
_cell.angle_gamma   90.00
#
_symmetry.space_group_name_H-M   'P 1'
#
loop_
_entity.id
_entity.type
_entity.pdbx_description
1 polymer ?
#
loop_
_entity_poly.entity_id
_entity_poly.type
_entity_poly.pdbx_seq_one_letter_code
_entity_poly.pdbx_strand_id
1 'polypeptide(L)'
;MDNADIVRVRVANALPAPTAPAALPNIPGGVPNLMPIKALADPVRLEFTLWQHSRPTPTEPESVEIFCEGVKVGDRRWTQPLPESERFVEITPDCFSEGTLQFHYVGHVYNASELRSDDLTLTVDKTPPVLGANNGRLQFPELGDSDLTEDFLLTHGNRLLALMPDYQGAAPGDVIIYYWDSEPFENNEVDRWVLTREDLAKPLEFAYTGDVIVDRGDGMRYAQYLIEDRAGNASQVATPSVLEVAAQPAPRVLPALEVPLLGQSAELELRKLNAALDVSIPQAAVIKPGEAFELLWGDEECFGAWREEGVPGKNDYAVPLRNVVAMASKQAQLYYRVLVGDEPLPSDTRSVKVTPTPTANMPTPQLGGRSGGNLDVGGLTSDPLVTLGTWLHISVDQRVSLQAEGLSRNGQVLHPILVNYKLSETDVAEGIGSGVPVPIPLSYLRQLVPGSQLEVTAKLSYDNGTTWPLLPNFGRLWMNIQ
;
A
#
# COMPACT_ATOMS: atom_id res chain seq x y z
N MET A 1 42.80 -6.66 87.80
CA MET A 1 42.61 -8.04 87.35
C MET A 1 41.20 -8.09 86.79
N ASP A 2 41.01 -7.48 85.62
CA ASP A 2 41.11 -8.08 84.28
C ASP A 2 40.03 -9.16 84.07
N ASN A 3 38.93 -8.82 83.39
CA ASN A 3 38.77 -8.68 81.92
C ASN A 3 38.78 -10.03 81.19
N ALA A 4 37.62 -10.38 80.64
CA ALA A 4 37.48 -10.51 79.20
C ALA A 4 35.99 -10.42 78.86
N ASP A 5 35.51 -9.19 78.71
CA ASP A 5 34.36 -8.89 77.88
C ASP A 5 34.58 -9.51 76.50
N ILE A 6 33.64 -10.35 76.07
CA ILE A 6 33.56 -10.80 74.68
C ILE A 6 33.15 -9.56 73.87
N VAL A 7 34.16 -8.87 73.36
CA VAL A 7 34.00 -7.77 72.40
C VAL A 7 33.38 -8.37 71.14
N ARG A 8 32.08 -8.13 70.94
CA ARG A 8 31.46 -8.18 69.61
C ARG A 8 32.25 -7.21 68.73
N VAL A 9 33.01 -7.77 67.79
CA VAL A 9 33.77 -7.00 66.82
C VAL A 9 32.82 -6.07 66.08
N ARG A 10 33.12 -4.77 66.13
CA ARG A 10 32.41 -3.73 65.36
C ARG A 10 32.65 -3.98 63.88
N VAL A 11 31.58 -4.28 63.15
CA VAL A 11 31.52 -4.26 61.68
C VAL A 11 31.71 -2.81 61.23
N ALA A 12 32.91 -2.48 60.77
CA ALA A 12 33.24 -1.15 60.25
C ALA A 12 33.83 -1.32 58.85
N ASN A 13 32.94 -1.54 57.89
CA ASN A 13 33.01 -1.27 56.44
C ASN A 13 32.00 -2.21 55.76
N ALA A 14 30.82 -1.70 55.36
CA ALA A 14 29.85 -2.48 54.59
C ALA A 14 30.42 -2.72 53.19
N LEU A 15 30.61 -3.98 52.81
CA LEU A 15 30.96 -4.34 51.44
C LEU A 15 29.73 -4.14 50.53
N PRO A 16 29.89 -3.88 49.22
CA PRO A 16 28.76 -3.84 48.31
C PRO A 16 27.96 -5.14 48.37
N ALA A 17 26.64 -5.05 48.16
CA ALA A 17 25.78 -6.22 48.06
C ALA A 17 26.31 -7.21 47.01
N PRO A 18 26.07 -8.53 47.17
CA PRO A 18 26.35 -9.47 46.10
C PRO A 18 25.52 -9.12 44.86
N THR A 19 25.92 -9.62 43.69
CA THR A 19 25.15 -9.48 42.45
C THR A 19 24.71 -10.84 41.93
N ALA A 20 23.56 -10.88 41.26
CA ALA A 20 23.06 -12.05 40.57
C ALA A 20 23.00 -11.75 39.06
N PRO A 21 24.03 -12.10 38.28
CA PRO A 21 24.06 -11.81 36.85
C PRO A 21 22.90 -12.46 36.06
N ALA A 22 22.30 -13.52 36.59
CA ALA A 22 21.15 -14.20 36.00
C ALA A 22 19.81 -13.48 36.23
N ALA A 23 19.75 -12.50 37.15
CA ALA A 23 18.53 -11.74 37.39
C ALA A 23 18.19 -10.86 36.18
N LEU A 24 16.90 -10.79 35.85
CA LEU A 24 16.41 -9.96 34.76
C LEU A 24 16.58 -8.46 35.09
N PRO A 25 16.82 -7.60 34.08
CA PRO A 25 16.88 -6.16 34.28
C PRO A 25 15.60 -5.63 34.95
N ASN A 26 15.70 -4.59 35.77
CA ASN A 26 14.52 -3.98 36.37
C ASN A 26 13.74 -3.17 35.33
N ILE A 27 12.41 -3.20 35.39
CA ILE A 27 11.54 -2.40 34.52
C ILE A 27 10.58 -1.52 35.33
N PRO A 28 10.06 -0.43 34.75
CA PRO A 28 9.04 0.39 35.40
C PRO A 28 7.80 -0.43 35.81
N GLY A 29 7.55 -0.49 37.11
CA GLY A 29 6.39 -1.20 37.67
C GLY A 29 6.51 -2.70 37.78
N GLY A 30 7.63 -3.28 37.38
CA GLY A 30 7.96 -4.68 37.67
C GLY A 30 8.61 -4.85 39.05
N VAL A 31 8.75 -6.11 39.47
CA VAL A 31 9.46 -6.49 40.69
C VAL A 31 10.98 -6.40 40.49
N PRO A 32 11.76 -6.04 41.53
CA PRO A 32 13.20 -5.89 41.42
C PRO A 32 13.91 -7.24 41.36
N ASN A 33 14.98 -7.31 40.56
CA ASN A 33 15.92 -8.42 40.43
C ASN A 33 15.21 -9.78 40.32
N LEU A 34 14.24 -9.85 39.41
CA LEU A 34 13.46 -11.05 39.15
C LEU A 34 14.35 -12.15 38.58
N MET A 35 14.32 -13.32 39.19
CA MET A 35 15.04 -14.49 38.69
C MET A 35 14.19 -15.21 37.64
N PRO A 36 14.71 -15.47 36.43
CA PRO A 36 13.99 -16.27 35.44
C PRO A 36 13.98 -17.74 35.88
N ILE A 37 12.85 -18.42 35.75
CA ILE A 37 12.64 -19.79 36.21
C ILE A 37 13.65 -20.77 35.62
N LYS A 38 14.06 -20.54 34.35
CA LYS A 38 15.09 -21.33 33.67
C LYS A 38 16.46 -21.22 34.36
N ALA A 39 16.82 -20.05 34.91
CA ALA A 39 18.07 -19.89 35.64
C ALA A 39 18.05 -20.57 37.01
N LEU A 40 16.86 -20.88 37.55
CA LEU A 40 16.70 -21.61 38.79
C LEU A 40 16.73 -23.14 38.61
N ALA A 41 16.88 -23.64 37.38
CA ALA A 41 17.04 -25.08 37.11
C ALA A 41 18.48 -25.58 37.42
N ASP A 42 19.46 -24.67 37.35
CA ASP A 42 20.88 -24.93 37.61
C ASP A 42 21.38 -24.10 38.81
N PRO A 43 22.54 -24.44 39.40
CA PRO A 43 23.14 -23.62 40.45
C PRO A 43 23.32 -22.15 40.03
N VAL A 44 22.81 -21.24 40.85
CA VAL A 44 22.81 -19.80 40.56
C VAL A 44 24.12 -19.18 41.03
N ARG A 45 24.82 -18.53 40.11
CA ARG A 45 26.03 -17.76 40.39
C ARG A 45 25.68 -16.45 41.12
N LEU A 46 26.13 -16.31 42.36
CA LEU A 46 26.18 -15.02 43.06
C LEU A 46 27.62 -14.52 43.12
N GLU A 47 27.84 -13.29 42.65
CA GLU A 47 29.15 -12.66 42.67
C GLU A 47 29.31 -11.76 43.89
N PHE A 48 30.55 -11.64 44.36
CA PHE A 48 30.87 -10.84 45.54
C PHE A 48 32.05 -9.90 45.24
N THR A 49 32.08 -8.77 45.94
CA THR A 49 33.18 -7.81 45.85
C THR A 49 34.25 -8.11 46.89
N LEU A 50 35.50 -8.26 46.46
CA LEU A 50 36.63 -8.42 47.38
C LEU A 50 36.93 -7.12 48.14
N TRP A 51 37.37 -7.27 49.38
CA TRP A 51 37.85 -6.17 50.22
C TRP A 51 39.19 -5.61 49.72
N GLN A 52 39.46 -4.33 50.02
CA GLN A 52 40.59 -3.55 49.49
C GLN A 52 42.00 -4.08 49.86
N HIS A 53 42.11 -4.98 50.84
CA HIS A 53 43.39 -5.48 51.35
C HIS A 53 43.46 -7.02 51.41
N SER A 54 42.85 -7.70 50.43
CA SER A 54 42.93 -9.17 50.30
C SER A 54 44.38 -9.64 50.12
N ARG A 55 44.84 -10.53 51.00
CA ARG A 55 46.21 -11.10 51.01
C ARG A 55 46.22 -12.57 51.46
N PRO A 56 45.51 -13.46 50.75
CA PRO A 56 45.41 -14.87 51.11
C PRO A 56 46.76 -15.58 50.98
N THR A 57 47.07 -16.47 51.92
CA THR A 57 48.23 -17.38 51.87
C THR A 57 47.81 -18.81 52.22
N PRO A 58 48.65 -19.83 51.97
CA PRO A 58 48.35 -21.20 52.41
C PRO A 58 48.16 -21.36 53.93
N THR A 59 48.80 -20.51 54.74
CA THR A 59 48.69 -20.52 56.21
C THR A 59 47.58 -19.59 56.74
N GLU A 60 47.21 -18.58 55.96
CA GLU A 60 46.15 -17.60 56.27
C GLU A 60 45.19 -17.49 55.07
N PRO A 61 44.33 -18.50 54.86
CA PRO A 61 43.35 -18.46 53.79
C PRO A 61 42.25 -17.44 54.09
N GLU A 62 41.66 -16.93 53.02
CA GLU A 62 40.48 -16.08 53.08
C GLU A 62 39.27 -16.88 52.58
N SER A 63 38.08 -16.51 53.04
CA SER A 63 36.84 -17.15 52.59
C SER A 63 35.68 -16.16 52.54
N VAL A 64 34.66 -16.53 51.78
CA VAL A 64 33.38 -15.86 51.76
C VAL A 64 32.29 -16.88 52.06
N GLU A 65 31.33 -16.49 52.87
CA GLU A 65 30.12 -17.28 53.15
C GLU A 65 28.91 -16.47 52.70
N ILE A 66 28.05 -17.07 51.88
CA ILE A 66 26.79 -16.48 51.43
C ILE A 66 25.68 -16.94 52.36
N PHE A 67 24.86 -15.98 52.78
CA PHE A 67 23.69 -16.21 53.61
C PHE A 67 22.42 -15.78 52.86
N CYS A 68 21.38 -16.60 52.92
CA CYS A 68 20.02 -16.28 52.50
C CYS A 68 19.12 -16.30 53.74
N GLU A 69 18.41 -15.22 54.02
CA GLU A 69 17.53 -15.12 55.22
C GLU A 69 18.25 -15.52 56.53
N GLY A 70 19.54 -15.21 56.63
CA GLY A 70 20.39 -15.52 57.79
C GLY A 70 20.89 -16.97 57.88
N VAL A 71 20.54 -17.83 56.91
CA VAL A 71 21.04 -19.21 56.81
C VAL A 71 22.18 -19.27 55.80
N LYS A 72 23.29 -19.92 56.15
CA LYS A 72 24.42 -20.14 55.24
C LYS A 72 23.99 -21.07 54.10
N VAL A 73 24.10 -20.59 52.86
CA VAL A 73 23.68 -21.31 51.64
C VAL A 73 24.82 -21.66 50.69
N GLY A 74 26.01 -21.08 50.92
CA GLY A 74 27.20 -21.43 50.15
C GLY A 74 28.44 -20.78 50.74
N ASP A 75 29.61 -21.28 50.36
CA ASP A 75 30.88 -20.65 50.68
C ASP A 75 31.93 -20.92 49.61
N ARG A 76 33.00 -20.11 49.66
CA ARG A 76 34.20 -20.31 48.86
C ARG A 76 35.41 -19.91 49.68
N ARG A 77 36.48 -20.69 49.58
CA ARG A 77 37.76 -20.48 50.29
C ARG A 77 38.92 -20.46 49.31
N TRP A 78 39.89 -19.58 49.52
CA TRP A 78 41.07 -19.45 48.66
C TRP A 78 42.34 -19.14 49.48
N THR A 79 43.50 -19.53 48.92
CA THR A 79 44.83 -19.41 49.55
C THR A 79 45.81 -18.57 48.71
N GLN A 80 45.35 -18.06 47.56
CA GLN A 80 46.10 -17.24 46.61
C GLN A 80 45.20 -16.12 46.09
N PRO A 81 45.74 -15.00 45.56
CA PRO A 81 44.93 -13.91 45.04
C PRO A 81 43.83 -14.39 44.07
N LEU A 82 42.57 -14.06 44.36
CA LEU A 82 41.40 -14.55 43.61
C LEU A 82 41.09 -13.65 42.41
N PRO A 83 41.19 -14.14 41.16
CA PRO A 83 40.89 -13.35 39.96
C PRO A 83 39.41 -13.00 39.85
N GLU A 84 39.08 -11.91 39.16
CA GLU A 84 37.70 -11.40 39.04
C GLU A 84 36.71 -12.43 38.49
N SER A 85 37.13 -13.22 37.49
CA SER A 85 36.32 -14.28 36.89
C SER A 85 35.91 -15.38 37.86
N GLU A 86 36.59 -15.50 39.00
CA GLU A 86 36.37 -16.53 40.03
C GLU A 86 35.70 -15.99 41.31
N ARG A 87 35.32 -14.71 41.35
CA ARG A 87 34.69 -14.07 42.52
C ARG A 87 33.19 -14.36 42.59
N PHE A 88 32.86 -15.64 42.67
CA PHE A 88 31.48 -16.09 42.79
C PHE A 88 31.33 -17.36 43.64
N VAL A 89 30.12 -17.57 44.13
CA VAL A 89 29.65 -18.80 44.76
C VAL A 89 28.43 -19.30 44.01
N GLU A 90 28.38 -20.59 43.74
CA GLU A 90 27.20 -21.24 43.16
C GLU A 90 26.26 -21.65 44.28
N ILE A 91 25.03 -21.14 44.23
CA ILE A 91 23.98 -21.42 45.20
C ILE A 91 23.03 -22.45 44.61
N THR A 92 22.75 -23.51 45.35
CA THR A 92 21.88 -24.58 44.89
C THR A 92 20.44 -24.09 44.70
N PRO A 93 19.70 -24.58 43.68
CA PRO A 93 18.31 -24.19 43.40
C PRO A 93 17.35 -24.24 44.59
N ASP A 94 17.54 -25.19 45.51
CA ASP A 94 16.67 -25.39 46.69
C ASP A 94 16.66 -24.19 47.65
N CYS A 95 17.65 -23.29 47.55
CA CYS A 95 17.72 -22.06 48.34
C CYS A 95 16.83 -20.93 47.82
N PHE A 96 16.23 -21.09 46.63
CA PHE A 96 15.40 -20.08 45.98
C PHE A 96 13.92 -20.44 46.12
N SER A 97 13.35 -20.24 47.31
CA SER A 97 11.89 -20.37 47.52
C SER A 97 11.13 -19.20 46.87
N GLU A 98 9.85 -19.43 46.57
CA GLU A 98 8.91 -18.40 46.12
C GLU A 98 8.96 -17.14 47.00
N GLY A 99 8.94 -15.96 46.38
CA GLY A 99 8.87 -14.67 47.04
C GLY A 99 10.16 -13.87 46.99
N THR A 100 10.31 -12.94 47.93
CA THR A 100 11.47 -12.05 48.02
C THR A 100 12.48 -12.62 49.00
N LEU A 101 13.74 -12.75 48.57
CA LEU A 101 14.85 -13.31 49.33
C LEU A 101 15.98 -12.30 49.49
N GLN A 102 16.53 -12.20 50.69
CA GLN A 102 17.67 -11.36 51.02
C GLN A 102 18.96 -12.17 51.12
N PHE A 103 19.90 -11.85 50.24
CA PHE A 103 21.24 -12.42 50.22
C PHE A 103 22.26 -11.41 50.70
N HIS A 104 23.14 -11.84 51.59
CA HIS A 104 24.37 -11.10 51.90
C HIS A 104 25.53 -12.08 52.01
N TYR A 105 26.73 -11.54 52.03
CA TYR A 105 27.92 -12.33 52.27
C TYR A 105 28.74 -11.79 53.43
N VAL A 106 29.43 -12.71 54.11
CA VAL A 106 30.42 -12.42 55.13
C VAL A 106 31.78 -12.85 54.60
N GLY A 107 32.66 -11.86 54.43
CA GLY A 107 34.06 -12.07 54.08
C GLY A 107 34.90 -12.28 55.34
N HIS A 108 35.65 -13.36 55.37
CA HIS A 108 36.63 -13.69 56.40
C HIS A 108 38.03 -13.35 55.88
N VAL A 109 38.63 -12.30 56.45
CA VAL A 109 39.92 -11.75 56.03
C VAL A 109 41.08 -12.50 56.72
N TYR A 110 42.28 -12.46 56.14
CA TYR A 110 43.48 -13.16 56.64
C TYR A 110 43.80 -12.91 58.13
N ASN A 111 43.36 -11.77 58.69
CA ASN A 111 43.57 -11.38 60.08
C ASN A 111 42.39 -11.75 61.02
N ALA A 112 41.52 -12.68 60.61
CA ALA A 112 40.32 -13.11 61.33
C ALA A 112 39.26 -12.00 61.57
N SER A 113 39.30 -10.92 60.78
CA SER A 113 38.21 -9.93 60.75
C SER A 113 37.09 -10.39 59.82
N GLU A 114 35.84 -10.15 60.25
CA GLU A 114 34.64 -10.39 59.46
C GLU A 114 34.12 -9.08 58.86
N LEU A 115 33.80 -9.11 57.56
CA LEU A 115 33.22 -7.99 56.83
C LEU A 115 31.88 -8.43 56.21
N ARG A 116 30.79 -7.79 56.62
CA ARG A 116 29.45 -8.06 56.07
C ARG A 116 29.19 -7.14 54.87
N SER A 117 28.58 -7.69 53.81
CA SER A 117 28.04 -6.90 52.70
C SER A 117 26.72 -6.21 53.04
N ASP A 118 26.28 -5.32 52.17
CA ASP A 118 24.87 -4.94 52.04
C ASP A 118 24.02 -6.12 51.53
N ASP A 119 22.70 -5.98 51.62
CA ASP A 119 21.74 -7.01 51.22
C ASP A 119 21.34 -6.86 49.74
N LEU A 120 21.46 -7.95 48.98
CA LEU A 120 20.84 -8.13 47.67
C LEU A 120 19.44 -8.69 47.87
N THR A 121 18.44 -7.96 47.40
CA THR A 121 17.06 -8.47 47.32
C THR A 121 16.84 -9.12 45.96
N LEU A 122 16.51 -10.41 45.93
CA LEU A 122 16.09 -11.16 44.74
C LEU A 122 14.61 -11.52 44.83
N THR A 123 13.91 -11.47 43.70
CA THR A 123 12.52 -11.92 43.62
C THR A 123 12.47 -13.23 42.83
N VAL A 124 11.81 -14.23 43.39
CA VAL A 124 11.61 -15.55 42.79
C VAL A 124 10.10 -15.75 42.61
N ASP A 125 9.70 -15.98 41.36
CA ASP A 125 8.33 -16.29 40.99
C ASP A 125 8.31 -17.61 40.21
N LYS A 126 7.65 -18.61 40.79
CA LYS A 126 7.45 -19.95 40.26
C LYS A 126 5.97 -20.22 39.99
N THR A 127 5.12 -19.21 40.12
CA THR A 127 3.66 -19.35 40.07
C THR A 127 3.15 -18.91 38.70
N PRO A 128 2.60 -19.84 37.88
CA PRO A 128 2.05 -19.45 36.59
C PRO A 128 0.86 -18.49 36.72
N PRO A 129 0.68 -17.57 35.75
CA PRO A 129 -0.54 -16.77 35.64
C PRO A 129 -1.80 -17.64 35.55
N VAL A 130 -2.87 -17.20 36.21
CA VAL A 130 -4.15 -17.92 36.23
C VAL A 130 -5.16 -17.18 35.36
N LEU A 131 -5.64 -17.87 34.33
CA LEU A 131 -6.62 -17.36 33.38
C LEU A 131 -7.90 -16.86 34.07
N GLY A 132 -8.49 -15.82 33.48
CA GLY A 132 -9.71 -15.18 33.96
C GLY A 132 -11.00 -15.91 33.60
N ALA A 133 -12.07 -15.11 33.47
CA ALA A 133 -13.41 -15.58 33.15
C ALA A 133 -13.44 -16.56 31.96
N ASN A 134 -14.26 -17.60 32.06
CA ASN A 134 -14.42 -18.64 31.03
C ASN A 134 -13.07 -19.26 30.58
N ASN A 135 -12.13 -19.45 31.52
CA ASN A 135 -10.78 -19.93 31.24
C ASN A 135 -10.10 -19.11 30.14
N GLY A 136 -10.17 -17.78 30.25
CA GLY A 136 -9.53 -16.84 29.34
C GLY A 136 -10.16 -16.76 27.95
N ARG A 137 -11.41 -17.20 27.74
CA ARG A 137 -12.02 -17.11 26.40
C ARG A 137 -12.11 -15.65 25.91
N LEU A 138 -11.52 -15.37 24.76
CA LEU A 138 -11.55 -14.05 24.11
C LEU A 138 -12.97 -13.63 23.75
N GLN A 139 -13.26 -12.34 23.84
CA GLN A 139 -14.53 -11.74 23.45
C GLN A 139 -14.33 -10.86 22.22
N PHE A 140 -15.35 -10.82 21.35
CA PHE A 140 -15.35 -10.00 20.14
C PHE A 140 -16.60 -9.10 20.12
N PRO A 141 -16.68 -8.07 20.98
CA PRO A 141 -17.91 -7.28 21.15
C PRO A 141 -18.39 -6.60 19.87
N GLU A 142 -17.45 -6.13 19.01
CA GLU A 142 -17.78 -5.48 17.74
C GLU A 142 -18.39 -6.46 16.72
N LEU A 143 -17.98 -7.73 16.75
CA LEU A 143 -18.52 -8.77 15.88
C LEU A 143 -19.90 -9.26 16.36
N GLY A 144 -20.07 -9.39 17.68
CA GLY A 144 -21.31 -9.87 18.29
C GLY A 144 -21.67 -11.27 17.79
N ASP A 145 -22.89 -11.43 17.28
CA ASP A 145 -23.41 -12.68 16.70
C ASP A 145 -23.26 -12.72 15.15
N SER A 146 -22.53 -11.77 14.55
CA SER A 146 -22.35 -11.69 13.10
C SER A 146 -21.17 -12.54 12.63
N ASP A 147 -21.19 -12.94 11.35
CA ASP A 147 -20.06 -13.63 10.73
C ASP A 147 -18.92 -12.65 10.42
N LEU A 148 -17.67 -13.14 10.51
CA LEU A 148 -16.50 -12.36 10.15
C LEU A 148 -16.33 -12.35 8.64
N THR A 149 -16.86 -11.31 8.00
CA THR A 149 -16.88 -11.17 6.53
C THR A 149 -15.86 -10.16 6.02
N GLU A 150 -15.64 -10.16 4.71
CA GLU A 150 -14.83 -9.13 4.03
C GLU A 150 -15.40 -7.72 4.31
N ASP A 151 -16.73 -7.56 4.27
CA ASP A 151 -17.41 -6.29 4.53
C ASP A 151 -17.24 -5.83 5.98
N PHE A 152 -17.20 -6.76 6.94
CA PHE A 152 -16.86 -6.45 8.33
C PHE A 152 -15.45 -5.84 8.41
N LEU A 153 -14.45 -6.50 7.81
CA LEU A 153 -13.07 -6.02 7.83
C LEU A 153 -12.95 -4.64 7.17
N LEU A 154 -13.59 -4.41 6.02
CA LEU A 154 -13.57 -3.12 5.33
C LEU A 154 -14.16 -1.99 6.17
N THR A 155 -15.21 -2.27 6.95
CA THR A 155 -15.89 -1.26 7.77
C THR A 155 -15.26 -1.04 9.15
N HIS A 156 -14.38 -1.94 9.60
CA HIS A 156 -13.73 -1.92 10.92
C HIS A 156 -12.22 -1.65 10.86
N GLY A 157 -11.72 -1.10 9.75
CA GLY A 157 -10.32 -0.70 9.61
C GLY A 157 -9.37 -1.87 9.36
N ASN A 158 -9.82 -2.88 8.63
CA ASN A 158 -9.10 -4.10 8.26
C ASN A 158 -8.55 -4.85 9.47
N ARG A 159 -9.37 -5.04 10.51
CA ARG A 159 -9.00 -5.75 11.74
C ARG A 159 -10.21 -6.29 12.49
N LEU A 160 -9.96 -7.25 13.37
CA LEU A 160 -10.88 -7.74 14.38
C LEU A 160 -10.27 -7.52 15.77
N LEU A 161 -10.95 -6.76 16.63
CA LEU A 161 -10.50 -6.50 18.00
C LEU A 161 -10.93 -7.64 18.94
N ALA A 162 -9.95 -8.20 19.64
CA ALA A 162 -10.13 -9.25 20.62
C ALA A 162 -9.94 -8.68 22.02
N LEU A 163 -10.99 -8.78 22.84
CA LEU A 163 -10.98 -8.38 24.24
C LEU A 163 -10.62 -9.58 25.11
N MET A 164 -9.54 -9.46 25.86
CA MET A 164 -9.03 -10.48 26.76
C MET A 164 -9.59 -10.29 28.18
N PRO A 165 -10.11 -11.33 28.84
CA PRO A 165 -10.47 -11.24 30.26
C PRO A 165 -9.27 -10.95 31.15
N ASP A 166 -9.47 -10.15 32.21
CA ASP A 166 -8.46 -9.96 33.25
C ASP A 166 -8.03 -11.29 33.86
N TYR A 167 -6.75 -11.43 34.18
CA TYR A 167 -6.16 -12.65 34.74
C TYR A 167 -5.44 -12.36 36.06
N GLN A 168 -5.26 -13.39 36.89
CA GLN A 168 -4.56 -13.24 38.16
C GLN A 168 -3.06 -13.39 37.95
N GLY A 169 -2.28 -12.53 38.62
CA GLY A 169 -0.83 -12.45 38.44
C GLY A 169 -0.38 -11.45 37.39
N ALA A 170 -1.31 -10.66 36.81
CA ALA A 170 -0.97 -9.70 35.77
C ALA A 170 0.07 -8.66 36.25
N ALA A 171 1.19 -8.60 35.55
CA ALA A 171 2.29 -7.71 35.86
C ALA A 171 2.95 -7.15 34.59
N PRO A 172 3.60 -5.96 34.67
CA PRO A 172 4.38 -5.45 33.56
C PRO A 172 5.49 -6.45 33.18
N GLY A 173 5.65 -6.67 31.88
CA GLY A 173 6.62 -7.61 31.32
C GLY A 173 6.06 -9.00 31.02
N ASP A 174 4.82 -9.30 31.42
CA ASP A 174 4.12 -10.49 30.93
C ASP A 174 3.95 -10.42 29.41
N VAL A 175 3.98 -11.58 28.76
CA VAL A 175 3.88 -11.71 27.31
C VAL A 175 2.62 -12.48 26.95
N ILE A 176 1.71 -11.84 26.23
CA ILE A 176 0.52 -12.46 25.66
C ILE A 176 0.88 -12.96 24.26
N ILE A 177 0.82 -14.26 24.04
CA ILE A 177 1.07 -14.89 22.73
C ILE A 177 -0.28 -15.37 22.22
N TYR A 178 -0.71 -14.93 21.04
CA TYR A 178 -2.03 -15.24 20.52
C TYR A 178 -2.00 -15.92 19.15
N TYR A 179 -3.06 -16.68 18.90
CA TYR A 179 -3.15 -17.65 17.83
C TYR A 179 -4.47 -17.51 17.08
N TRP A 180 -4.48 -17.96 15.83
CA TRP A 180 -5.65 -17.95 14.94
C TRP A 180 -5.61 -19.18 14.03
N ASP A 181 -6.23 -20.27 14.45
CA ASP A 181 -5.99 -21.57 13.83
C ASP A 181 -7.25 -22.15 13.18
N SER A 182 -7.07 -23.10 12.25
CA SER A 182 -8.17 -23.86 11.61
C SER A 182 -8.65 -25.03 12.47
N GLU A 183 -7.81 -25.52 13.38
CA GLU A 183 -8.16 -26.52 14.39
C GLU A 183 -7.82 -25.99 15.79
N PRO A 184 -8.53 -26.41 16.84
CA PRO A 184 -8.23 -25.96 18.19
C PRO A 184 -6.85 -26.47 18.65
N PHE A 185 -6.09 -25.60 19.31
CA PHE A 185 -4.79 -25.92 19.94
C PHE A 185 -3.64 -26.27 18.97
N GLU A 186 -3.70 -25.91 17.69
CA GLU A 186 -2.52 -25.97 16.81
C GLU A 186 -1.41 -25.01 17.28
N ASN A 187 -1.81 -23.84 17.79
CA ASN A 187 -0.94 -22.82 18.38
C ASN A 187 0.05 -22.23 17.36
N ASN A 188 -0.40 -21.95 16.12
CA ASN A 188 0.44 -21.22 15.17
C ASN A 188 0.43 -19.73 15.52
N GLU A 189 1.53 -19.24 16.08
CA GLU A 189 1.66 -17.86 16.58
C GLU A 189 1.26 -16.85 15.50
N VAL A 190 0.38 -15.92 15.87
CA VAL A 190 0.08 -14.73 15.06
C VAL A 190 1.06 -13.63 15.44
N ASP A 191 1.11 -13.29 16.72
CA ASP A 191 2.02 -12.29 17.28
C ASP A 191 2.10 -12.43 18.81
N ARG A 192 2.91 -11.57 19.43
CA ARG A 192 3.10 -11.45 20.88
C ARG A 192 3.06 -10.00 21.36
N TRP A 193 2.44 -9.79 22.51
CA TRP A 193 2.31 -8.48 23.15
C TRP A 193 2.92 -8.49 24.56
N VAL A 194 3.97 -7.69 24.74
CA VAL A 194 4.59 -7.49 26.07
C VAL A 194 3.83 -6.40 26.81
N LEU A 195 3.22 -6.75 27.95
CA LEU A 195 2.41 -5.84 28.73
C LEU A 195 3.25 -4.76 29.41
N THR A 196 2.81 -3.52 29.28
CA THR A 196 3.36 -2.39 30.03
C THR A 196 2.47 -2.03 31.21
N ARG A 197 2.96 -1.14 32.09
CA ARG A 197 2.13 -0.55 33.15
C ARG A 197 0.90 0.18 32.59
N GLU A 198 1.02 0.81 31.42
CA GLU A 198 -0.08 1.55 30.79
C GLU A 198 -1.13 0.59 30.25
N ASP A 199 -0.72 -0.57 29.75
CA ASP A 199 -1.63 -1.60 29.27
C ASP A 199 -2.50 -2.17 30.38
N LEU A 200 -1.91 -2.41 31.55
CA LEU A 200 -2.63 -2.89 32.74
C LEU A 200 -3.57 -1.84 33.36
N ALA A 201 -3.54 -0.58 32.88
CA ALA A 201 -4.45 0.47 33.35
C ALA A 201 -5.76 0.55 32.55
N LYS A 202 -5.89 -0.25 31.48
CA LYS A 202 -7.05 -0.31 30.57
C LYS A 202 -7.45 -1.78 30.36
N PRO A 203 -8.64 -2.06 29.81
CA PRO A 203 -8.98 -3.40 29.35
C PRO A 203 -7.95 -3.90 28.34
N LEU A 204 -7.57 -5.18 28.47
CA LEU A 204 -6.56 -5.79 27.62
C LEU A 204 -7.19 -6.16 26.27
N GLU A 205 -6.77 -5.47 25.21
CA GLU A 205 -7.31 -5.63 23.87
C GLU A 205 -6.17 -5.64 22.84
N PHE A 206 -6.25 -6.55 21.87
CA PHE A 206 -5.33 -6.63 20.73
C PHE A 206 -6.10 -6.92 19.45
N ALA A 207 -5.46 -6.69 18.30
CA ALA A 207 -6.10 -6.82 16.99
C ALA A 207 -5.55 -8.02 16.21
N TYR A 208 -6.45 -8.83 15.65
CA TYR A 208 -6.12 -9.66 14.49
C TYR A 208 -6.24 -8.79 13.23
N THR A 209 -5.15 -8.61 12.50
CA THR A 209 -5.17 -7.86 11.23
C THR A 209 -5.97 -8.62 10.18
N GLY A 210 -6.65 -7.90 9.29
CA GLY A 210 -7.38 -8.50 8.17
C GLY A 210 -6.49 -9.38 7.29
N ASP A 211 -5.23 -9.00 7.09
CA ASP A 211 -4.26 -9.80 6.31
C ASP A 211 -4.06 -11.19 6.92
N VAL A 212 -3.84 -11.29 8.22
CA VAL A 212 -3.77 -12.58 8.94
C VAL A 212 -5.06 -13.39 8.77
N ILE A 213 -6.23 -12.74 8.87
CA ILE A 213 -7.53 -13.42 8.76
C ILE A 213 -7.73 -13.96 7.34
N VAL A 214 -7.41 -13.17 6.32
CA VAL A 214 -7.51 -13.55 4.90
C VAL A 214 -6.47 -14.60 4.54
N ASP A 215 -5.21 -14.43 4.92
CA ASP A 215 -4.12 -15.37 4.62
C ASP A 215 -4.37 -16.75 5.24
N ARG A 216 -4.95 -16.78 6.45
CA ARG A 216 -5.33 -18.02 7.12
C ARG A 216 -6.67 -18.58 6.64
N GLY A 217 -7.36 -17.91 5.71
CA GLY A 217 -8.51 -18.43 4.95
C GLY A 217 -9.84 -18.50 5.70
N ASP A 218 -10.88 -18.86 4.96
CA ASP A 218 -12.26 -18.98 5.43
C ASP A 218 -12.56 -20.30 6.17
N GLY A 219 -13.73 -20.33 6.82
CA GLY A 219 -14.27 -21.44 7.58
C GLY A 219 -14.24 -21.19 9.08
N MET A 220 -14.44 -22.25 9.86
CA MET A 220 -14.36 -22.17 11.32
C MET A 220 -12.92 -21.85 11.74
N ARG A 221 -12.75 -20.85 12.60
CA ARG A 221 -11.45 -20.43 13.15
C ARG A 221 -11.49 -20.38 14.67
N TYR A 222 -10.33 -20.66 15.26
CA TYR A 222 -10.13 -20.78 16.70
C TYR A 222 -9.16 -19.70 17.16
N ALA A 223 -9.68 -18.68 17.82
CA ALA A 223 -8.90 -17.61 18.42
C ALA A 223 -8.62 -17.92 19.90
N GLN A 224 -7.36 -17.91 20.30
CA GLN A 224 -6.91 -18.26 21.64
C GLN A 224 -5.56 -17.60 21.96
N TYR A 225 -5.12 -17.69 23.21
CA TYR A 225 -3.85 -17.14 23.66
C TYR A 225 -3.22 -17.95 24.80
N LEU A 226 -1.95 -17.66 25.07
CA LEU A 226 -1.14 -18.12 26.19
C LEU A 226 -0.49 -16.90 26.86
N ILE A 227 -0.34 -16.95 28.19
CA ILE A 227 0.39 -15.93 28.95
C ILE A 227 1.71 -16.54 29.43
N GLU A 228 2.83 -15.89 29.15
CA GLU A 228 4.12 -16.16 29.80
C GLU A 228 4.44 -14.98 30.72
N ASP A 229 4.57 -15.22 32.02
CA ASP A 229 4.99 -14.16 32.93
C ASP A 229 6.45 -13.74 32.68
N ARG A 230 6.85 -12.64 33.29
CA ARG A 230 8.23 -12.14 33.17
C ARG A 230 9.29 -13.15 33.67
N ALA A 231 8.96 -14.01 34.63
CA ALA A 231 9.88 -15.04 35.14
C ALA A 231 10.00 -16.24 34.18
N GLY A 232 9.08 -16.39 33.22
CA GLY A 232 9.02 -17.46 32.24
C GLY A 232 8.06 -18.59 32.64
N ASN A 233 7.16 -18.41 33.61
CA ASN A 233 6.10 -19.36 33.88
C ASN A 233 4.95 -19.16 32.89
N ALA A 234 4.53 -20.23 32.22
CA ALA A 234 3.45 -20.20 31.24
C ALA A 234 2.12 -20.62 31.87
N SER A 235 1.05 -19.91 31.54
CA SER A 235 -0.32 -20.28 31.92
C SER A 235 -0.76 -21.57 31.21
N GLN A 236 -1.98 -22.04 31.53
CA GLN A 236 -2.68 -22.92 30.60
C GLN A 236 -3.04 -22.14 29.32
N VAL A 237 -3.21 -22.82 28.19
CA VAL A 237 -3.74 -22.20 26.97
C VAL A 237 -5.21 -21.85 27.20
N ALA A 238 -5.60 -20.64 26.78
CA ALA A 238 -6.96 -20.15 26.93
C ALA A 238 -7.98 -21.01 26.16
N THR A 239 -9.22 -21.04 26.64
CA THR A 239 -10.30 -21.72 25.92
C THR A 239 -10.57 -21.02 24.58
N PRO A 240 -10.53 -21.74 23.45
CA PRO A 240 -10.72 -21.11 22.14
C PRO A 240 -12.09 -20.44 22.01
N SER A 241 -12.08 -19.26 21.40
CA SER A 241 -13.26 -18.65 20.80
C SER A 241 -13.40 -19.15 19.36
N VAL A 242 -14.60 -19.61 19.03
CA VAL A 242 -14.90 -20.16 17.70
C VAL A 242 -15.59 -19.08 16.88
N LEU A 243 -15.07 -18.80 15.69
CA LEU A 243 -15.62 -17.81 14.76
C LEU A 243 -15.85 -18.46 13.41
N GLU A 244 -16.99 -18.16 12.78
CA GLU A 244 -17.21 -18.48 11.36
C GLU A 244 -16.69 -17.32 10.50
N VAL A 245 -15.76 -17.65 9.60
CA VAL A 245 -15.03 -16.67 8.79
C VAL A 245 -15.38 -16.85 7.32
N ALA A 246 -15.81 -15.76 6.69
CA ALA A 246 -16.10 -15.63 5.26
C ALA A 246 -15.47 -14.32 4.75
N ALA A 247 -14.18 -14.16 5.02
CA ALA A 247 -13.41 -12.93 4.80
C ALA A 247 -12.67 -12.92 3.46
N GLN A 248 -12.59 -14.05 2.74
CA GLN A 248 -12.02 -14.06 1.40
C GLN A 248 -12.75 -13.07 0.49
N PRO A 249 -11.99 -12.31 -0.33
CA PRO A 249 -12.59 -11.44 -1.32
C PRO A 249 -13.56 -12.21 -2.20
N ALA A 250 -14.84 -11.84 -2.14
CA ALA A 250 -15.83 -12.46 -2.99
C ALA A 250 -15.45 -12.20 -4.46
N PRO A 251 -15.51 -13.21 -5.35
CA PRO A 251 -15.27 -12.98 -6.77
C PRO A 251 -16.20 -11.88 -7.28
N ARG A 252 -15.63 -10.75 -7.69
CA ARG A 252 -16.38 -9.64 -8.27
C ARG A 252 -16.39 -9.76 -9.79
N VAL A 253 -17.52 -9.42 -10.39
CA VAL A 253 -17.67 -9.34 -11.85
C VAL A 253 -17.63 -7.87 -12.23
N LEU A 254 -16.70 -7.50 -13.12
CA LEU A 254 -16.55 -6.14 -13.64
C LEU A 254 -16.76 -6.18 -15.17
N PRO A 255 -18.01 -6.27 -15.66
CA PRO A 255 -18.30 -6.39 -17.08
C PRO A 255 -18.00 -5.08 -17.83
N ALA A 256 -17.86 -5.16 -19.15
CA ALA A 256 -17.55 -4.02 -19.99
C ALA A 256 -18.71 -3.00 -20.05
N LEU A 257 -18.39 -1.72 -20.24
CA LEU A 257 -19.40 -0.67 -20.38
C LEU A 257 -20.36 -0.96 -21.53
N GLU A 258 -21.64 -0.73 -21.27
CA GLU A 258 -22.68 -0.77 -22.29
C GLU A 258 -22.67 0.52 -23.09
N VAL A 259 -22.87 0.39 -24.40
CA VAL A 259 -22.98 1.53 -25.32
C VAL A 259 -24.30 1.34 -26.08
N PRO A 260 -25.41 1.93 -25.61
CA PRO A 260 -26.74 1.67 -26.18
C PRO A 260 -26.81 1.89 -27.69
N LEU A 261 -26.13 2.93 -28.20
CA LEU A 261 -26.05 3.24 -29.64
C LEU A 261 -25.45 2.09 -30.48
N LEU A 262 -24.54 1.29 -29.90
CA LEU A 262 -23.85 0.22 -30.60
C LEU A 262 -24.49 -1.15 -30.40
N GLY A 263 -25.23 -1.36 -29.30
CA GLY A 263 -25.70 -2.69 -28.92
C GLY A 263 -24.54 -3.66 -28.78
N GLN A 264 -24.45 -4.66 -29.67
CA GLN A 264 -23.33 -5.62 -29.75
C GLN A 264 -22.27 -5.28 -30.81
N SER A 265 -22.47 -4.19 -31.57
CA SER A 265 -21.49 -3.74 -32.57
C SER A 265 -20.22 -3.22 -31.90
N ALA A 266 -19.09 -3.44 -32.58
CA ALA A 266 -17.80 -2.84 -32.25
C ALA A 266 -17.49 -1.61 -33.12
N GLU A 267 -18.35 -1.24 -34.07
CA GLU A 267 -18.11 -0.14 -35.01
C GLU A 267 -19.06 1.04 -34.77
N LEU A 268 -18.49 2.22 -34.54
CA LEU A 268 -19.19 3.49 -34.39
C LEU A 268 -18.97 4.37 -35.62
N GLU A 269 -20.03 4.65 -36.37
CA GLU A 269 -19.99 5.61 -37.47
C GLU A 269 -20.20 7.03 -36.96
N LEU A 270 -19.20 7.92 -37.10
CA LEU A 270 -19.31 9.29 -36.60
C LEU A 270 -20.51 10.06 -37.16
N ARG A 271 -20.95 9.74 -38.38
CA ARG A 271 -22.13 10.35 -39.00
C ARG A 271 -23.46 10.03 -38.30
N LYS A 272 -23.50 8.97 -37.48
CA LYS A 272 -24.68 8.58 -36.68
C LYS A 272 -24.71 9.26 -35.32
N LEU A 273 -23.61 9.90 -34.93
CA LEU A 273 -23.47 10.57 -33.65
C LEU A 273 -23.69 12.08 -33.82
N ASN A 274 -24.58 12.66 -33.01
CA ASN A 274 -24.92 14.09 -33.03
C ASN A 274 -24.66 14.80 -31.69
N ALA A 275 -24.30 14.05 -30.65
CA ALA A 275 -24.06 14.52 -29.29
C ALA A 275 -22.96 13.65 -28.63
N ALA A 276 -22.83 13.74 -27.31
CA ALA A 276 -21.97 12.84 -26.54
C ALA A 276 -22.39 11.36 -26.75
N LEU A 277 -21.45 10.45 -26.56
CA LEU A 277 -21.70 9.01 -26.63
C LEU A 277 -22.12 8.51 -25.24
N ASP A 278 -23.38 8.12 -25.11
CA ASP A 278 -23.90 7.55 -23.87
C ASP A 278 -23.29 6.17 -23.60
N VAL A 279 -22.84 5.98 -22.36
CA VAL A 279 -22.28 4.72 -21.85
C VAL A 279 -22.84 4.44 -20.46
N SER A 280 -23.02 3.17 -20.12
CA SER A 280 -23.54 2.79 -18.80
C SER A 280 -22.77 1.64 -18.16
N ILE A 281 -22.69 1.67 -16.84
CA ILE A 281 -22.15 0.58 -16.03
C ILE A 281 -23.22 -0.52 -15.95
N PRO A 282 -22.91 -1.76 -16.36
CA PRO A 282 -23.90 -2.84 -16.32
C PRO A 282 -24.35 -3.14 -14.89
N GLN A 283 -25.62 -3.49 -14.70
CA GLN A 283 -26.18 -3.82 -13.38
C GLN A 283 -25.47 -5.02 -12.69
N ALA A 284 -24.85 -5.89 -13.48
CA ALA A 284 -24.06 -7.03 -12.99
C ALA A 284 -22.68 -6.63 -12.44
N ALA A 285 -22.26 -5.37 -12.61
CA ALA A 285 -21.00 -4.87 -12.06
C ALA A 285 -21.05 -4.82 -10.53
N VAL A 286 -20.06 -5.44 -9.89
CA VAL A 286 -19.92 -5.44 -8.43
C VAL A 286 -18.89 -4.40 -8.03
N ILE A 287 -19.35 -3.17 -7.84
CA ILE A 287 -18.59 -2.06 -7.23
C ILE A 287 -19.13 -1.89 -5.81
N LYS A 288 -18.29 -2.09 -4.79
CA LYS A 288 -18.74 -2.09 -3.40
C LYS A 288 -19.02 -0.67 -2.91
N PRO A 289 -19.92 -0.49 -1.92
CA PRO A 289 -20.16 0.81 -1.31
C PRO A 289 -18.86 1.44 -0.78
N GLY A 290 -18.62 2.70 -1.13
CA GLY A 290 -17.42 3.44 -0.70
C GLY A 290 -16.18 3.25 -1.60
N GLU A 291 -16.19 2.31 -2.54
CA GLU A 291 -15.12 2.19 -3.54
C GLU A 291 -15.21 3.34 -4.55
N ALA A 292 -14.08 4.01 -4.78
CA ALA A 292 -13.94 4.94 -5.89
C ALA A 292 -13.72 4.18 -7.20
N PHE A 293 -14.17 4.73 -8.31
CA PHE A 293 -13.94 4.18 -9.64
C PHE A 293 -13.85 5.32 -10.65
N GLU A 294 -13.32 5.05 -11.83
CA GLU A 294 -13.24 6.00 -12.94
C GLU A 294 -13.52 5.31 -14.27
N LEU A 295 -14.12 6.05 -15.20
CA LEU A 295 -14.40 5.61 -16.56
C LEU A 295 -13.35 6.18 -17.50
N LEU A 296 -12.95 5.40 -18.50
CA LEU A 296 -11.91 5.76 -19.46
C LEU A 296 -12.36 5.49 -20.90
N TRP A 297 -11.99 6.40 -21.80
CA TRP A 297 -12.16 6.27 -23.25
C TRP A 297 -10.85 6.62 -23.96
N GLY A 298 -10.37 5.69 -24.79
CA GLY A 298 -9.09 5.81 -25.50
C GLY A 298 -7.89 5.56 -24.61
N ASP A 299 -6.71 5.47 -25.22
CA ASP A 299 -5.44 5.40 -24.49
C ASP A 299 -5.18 6.75 -23.82
N GLU A 300 -4.76 6.76 -22.54
CA GLU A 300 -4.70 7.99 -21.73
C GLU A 300 -3.80 9.09 -22.32
N GLU A 301 -2.81 8.71 -23.12
CA GLU A 301 -1.85 9.63 -23.75
C GLU A 301 -2.38 10.20 -25.09
N CYS A 302 -3.48 9.67 -25.62
CA CYS A 302 -3.99 10.11 -26.90
C CYS A 302 -4.81 11.40 -26.78
N PHE A 303 -4.80 12.24 -27.82
CA PHE A 303 -5.54 13.50 -27.83
C PHE A 303 -7.06 13.32 -27.59
N GLY A 304 -7.62 12.18 -27.99
CA GLY A 304 -9.02 11.84 -27.80
C GLY A 304 -9.35 11.27 -26.41
N ALA A 305 -8.37 11.08 -25.54
CA ALA A 305 -8.55 10.45 -24.24
C ALA A 305 -9.57 11.19 -23.38
N TRP A 306 -10.44 10.44 -22.72
CA TRP A 306 -11.38 10.97 -21.74
C TRP A 306 -11.37 10.12 -20.48
N ARG A 307 -11.51 10.81 -19.36
CA ARG A 307 -11.62 10.25 -18.02
C ARG A 307 -12.71 10.98 -17.27
N GLU A 308 -13.56 10.24 -16.57
CA GLU A 308 -14.54 10.80 -15.63
C GLU A 308 -14.53 9.98 -14.34
N GLU A 309 -14.52 10.67 -13.20
CA GLU A 309 -14.68 10.05 -11.90
C GLU A 309 -16.10 9.51 -11.72
N GLY A 310 -16.19 8.31 -11.19
CA GLY A 310 -17.43 7.63 -10.86
C GLY A 310 -18.15 8.28 -9.70
N VAL A 311 -19.47 8.41 -9.81
CA VAL A 311 -20.34 8.86 -8.72
C VAL A 311 -21.08 7.66 -8.15
N PRO A 312 -21.00 7.37 -6.84
CA PRO A 312 -21.73 6.28 -6.21
C PRO A 312 -23.24 6.33 -6.55
N GLY A 313 -23.78 5.22 -7.07
CA GLY A 313 -25.18 5.10 -7.47
C GLY A 313 -25.54 5.69 -8.83
N LYS A 314 -24.61 6.36 -9.54
CA LYS A 314 -24.79 6.81 -10.93
C LYS A 314 -24.22 5.76 -11.88
N ASN A 315 -25.07 5.26 -12.78
CA ASN A 315 -24.68 4.25 -13.77
C ASN A 315 -24.48 4.81 -15.18
N ASP A 316 -25.09 5.96 -15.51
CA ASP A 316 -25.08 6.52 -16.87
C ASP A 316 -24.07 7.66 -16.99
N TYR A 317 -23.23 7.62 -18.02
CA TYR A 317 -22.17 8.59 -18.31
C TYR A 317 -22.17 8.93 -19.80
N ALA A 318 -21.46 10.00 -20.18
CA ALA A 318 -21.43 10.45 -21.56
C ALA A 318 -20.02 10.86 -21.98
N VAL A 319 -19.43 10.12 -22.92
CA VAL A 319 -18.13 10.49 -23.51
C VAL A 319 -18.34 11.72 -24.40
N PRO A 320 -17.68 12.86 -24.14
CA PRO A 320 -17.92 14.07 -24.91
C PRO A 320 -17.66 13.87 -26.40
N LEU A 321 -18.50 14.48 -27.25
CA LEU A 321 -18.43 14.33 -28.70
C LEU A 321 -17.02 14.60 -29.26
N ARG A 322 -16.31 15.60 -28.74
CA ARG A 322 -14.93 15.93 -29.17
C ARG A 322 -13.97 14.75 -29.01
N ASN A 323 -14.10 14.00 -27.91
CA ASN A 323 -13.24 12.87 -27.58
C ASN A 323 -13.50 11.68 -28.50
N VAL A 324 -14.77 11.45 -28.83
CA VAL A 324 -15.18 10.41 -29.77
C VAL A 324 -14.70 10.76 -31.19
N VAL A 325 -14.88 12.01 -31.63
CA VAL A 325 -14.47 12.49 -32.95
C VAL A 325 -12.95 12.42 -33.13
N ALA A 326 -12.17 12.76 -32.10
CA ALA A 326 -10.70 12.65 -32.12
C ALA A 326 -10.18 11.20 -32.30
N MET A 327 -11.04 10.20 -32.08
CA MET A 327 -10.72 8.79 -32.31
C MET A 327 -11.05 8.29 -33.71
N ALA A 328 -11.47 9.18 -34.64
CA ALA A 328 -11.75 8.82 -36.02
C ALA A 328 -10.62 8.01 -36.68
N SER A 329 -10.99 6.90 -37.33
CA SER A 329 -10.07 5.92 -37.95
C SER A 329 -9.20 5.14 -36.97
N LYS A 330 -9.48 5.21 -35.66
CA LYS A 330 -8.78 4.48 -34.60
C LYS A 330 -9.72 3.51 -33.89
N GLN A 331 -9.13 2.70 -33.03
CA GLN A 331 -9.81 1.83 -32.10
C GLN A 331 -9.66 2.42 -30.70
N ALA A 332 -10.77 2.81 -30.08
CA ALA A 332 -10.80 3.34 -28.73
C ALA A 332 -11.14 2.21 -27.74
N GLN A 333 -10.43 2.15 -26.64
CA GLN A 333 -10.78 1.27 -25.52
C GLN A 333 -11.73 2.01 -24.58
N LEU A 334 -12.82 1.36 -24.18
CA LEU A 334 -13.82 1.88 -23.26
C LEU A 334 -13.96 0.90 -22.10
N TYR A 335 -13.64 1.35 -20.90
CA TYR A 335 -13.68 0.54 -19.68
C TYR A 335 -13.78 1.44 -18.44
N TYR A 336 -14.03 0.83 -17.28
CA TYR A 336 -13.85 1.50 -15.99
C TYR A 336 -12.87 0.70 -15.14
N ARG A 337 -12.32 1.33 -14.10
CA ARG A 337 -11.52 0.64 -13.10
C ARG A 337 -11.93 1.07 -11.71
N VAL A 338 -12.00 0.11 -10.80
CA VAL A 338 -12.26 0.33 -9.37
C VAL A 338 -10.93 0.55 -8.67
N LEU A 339 -10.83 1.62 -7.89
CA LEU A 339 -9.62 2.04 -7.21
C LEU A 339 -9.56 1.37 -5.83
N VAL A 340 -9.04 0.15 -5.77
CA VAL A 340 -8.93 -0.65 -4.54
C VAL A 340 -7.46 -0.81 -4.18
N GLY A 341 -7.06 -0.37 -2.97
CA GLY A 341 -5.67 -0.45 -2.53
C GLY A 341 -4.70 0.29 -3.48
N ASP A 342 -3.54 -0.31 -3.74
CA ASP A 342 -2.50 0.25 -4.60
C ASP A 342 -2.65 -0.14 -6.09
N GLU A 343 -3.46 -1.16 -6.41
CA GLU A 343 -3.66 -1.65 -7.78
C GLU A 343 -5.14 -1.55 -8.21
N PRO A 344 -5.47 -0.67 -9.17
CA PRO A 344 -6.82 -0.58 -9.72
C PRO A 344 -7.27 -1.88 -10.38
N LEU A 345 -8.52 -2.27 -10.14
CA LEU A 345 -9.16 -3.43 -10.75
C LEU A 345 -9.92 -3.00 -12.01
N PRO A 346 -9.46 -3.35 -13.23
CA PRO A 346 -10.13 -2.96 -14.47
C PRO A 346 -11.36 -3.84 -14.73
N SER A 347 -12.36 -3.25 -15.40
CA SER A 347 -13.44 -4.01 -16.03
C SER A 347 -12.97 -4.71 -17.31
N ASP A 348 -13.81 -5.60 -17.83
CA ASP A 348 -13.69 -6.03 -19.22
C ASP A 348 -13.66 -4.80 -20.12
N THR A 349 -12.82 -4.84 -21.15
CA THR A 349 -12.63 -3.70 -22.04
C THR A 349 -13.49 -3.83 -23.28
N ARG A 350 -14.28 -2.79 -23.58
CA ARG A 350 -15.00 -2.68 -24.83
C ARG A 350 -14.16 -1.94 -25.86
N SER A 351 -13.86 -2.60 -26.96
CA SER A 351 -13.10 -2.01 -28.05
C SER A 351 -14.03 -1.44 -29.14
N VAL A 352 -13.92 -0.15 -29.42
CA VAL A 352 -14.79 0.58 -30.35
C VAL A 352 -13.98 1.14 -31.51
N LYS A 353 -14.20 0.61 -32.71
CA LYS A 353 -13.66 1.15 -33.96
C LYS A 353 -14.49 2.34 -34.40
N VAL A 354 -13.89 3.53 -34.39
CA VAL A 354 -14.57 4.76 -34.79
C VAL A 354 -14.31 5.03 -36.27
N THR A 355 -15.35 4.97 -37.10
CA THR A 355 -15.24 5.25 -38.53
C THR A 355 -15.49 6.72 -38.84
N PRO A 356 -14.60 7.36 -39.62
CA PRO A 356 -14.75 8.76 -40.00
C PRO A 356 -15.94 8.96 -40.94
N THR A 357 -16.34 10.22 -41.12
CA THR A 357 -17.28 10.60 -42.18
C THR A 357 -16.72 10.16 -43.55
N PRO A 358 -17.48 9.40 -44.36
CA PRO A 358 -17.01 8.97 -45.67
C PRO A 358 -16.68 10.15 -46.59
N THR A 359 -15.66 10.01 -47.43
CA THR A 359 -15.22 11.06 -48.37
C THR A 359 -16.36 11.59 -49.25
N ALA A 360 -17.32 10.74 -49.63
CA ALA A 360 -18.48 11.13 -50.42
C ALA A 360 -19.42 12.14 -49.71
N ASN A 361 -19.33 12.23 -48.38
CA ASN A 361 -20.07 13.18 -47.54
C ASN A 361 -19.23 14.40 -47.12
N MET A 362 -17.97 14.47 -47.57
CA MET A 362 -17.07 15.56 -47.26
C MET A 362 -17.10 16.61 -48.39
N PRO A 363 -16.95 17.90 -48.07
CA PRO A 363 -16.97 18.96 -49.08
C PRO A 363 -15.77 18.83 -50.03
N THR A 364 -15.94 19.31 -51.26
CA THR A 364 -14.87 19.42 -52.24
C THR A 364 -14.29 20.83 -52.21
N PRO A 365 -12.96 21.02 -52.22
CA PRO A 365 -12.35 22.33 -52.40
C PRO A 365 -12.87 23.02 -53.66
N GLN A 366 -12.99 24.35 -53.62
CA GLN A 366 -13.35 25.17 -54.76
C GLN A 366 -12.25 26.20 -55.01
N LEU A 367 -12.12 26.64 -56.26
CA LEU A 367 -11.14 27.66 -56.66
C LEU A 367 -11.85 28.80 -57.39
N GLY A 368 -11.62 30.03 -56.94
CA GLY A 368 -12.12 31.24 -57.61
C GLY A 368 -11.49 31.45 -58.98
N GLY A 369 -12.21 32.14 -59.88
CA GLY A 369 -11.70 32.49 -61.22
C GLY A 369 -11.83 31.38 -62.28
N ARG A 370 -12.37 30.21 -61.93
CA ARG A 370 -12.65 29.14 -62.91
C ARG A 370 -13.95 29.38 -63.70
N SER A 371 -14.02 28.80 -64.89
CA SER A 371 -15.24 28.72 -65.70
C SER A 371 -15.54 27.27 -66.05
N GLY A 372 -16.63 26.72 -65.49
CA GLY A 372 -16.92 25.29 -65.58
C GLY A 372 -15.80 24.45 -64.98
N GLY A 373 -15.29 23.47 -65.75
CA GLY A 373 -14.17 22.61 -65.37
C GLY A 373 -12.79 23.13 -65.77
N ASN A 374 -12.67 24.39 -66.20
CA ASN A 374 -11.43 24.95 -66.73
C ASN A 374 -10.96 26.18 -65.93
N LEU A 375 -9.64 26.37 -65.89
CA LEU A 375 -8.99 27.54 -65.32
C LEU A 375 -8.11 28.19 -66.40
N ASP A 376 -8.52 29.37 -66.89
CA ASP A 376 -7.72 30.20 -67.80
C ASP A 376 -6.64 30.92 -66.99
N VAL A 377 -5.42 30.37 -66.99
CA VAL A 377 -4.31 30.91 -66.20
C VAL A 377 -3.79 32.21 -66.79
N GLY A 378 -3.88 32.38 -68.12
CA GLY A 378 -3.46 33.58 -68.82
C GLY A 378 -4.34 34.79 -68.50
N GLY A 379 -5.63 34.56 -68.24
CA GLY A 379 -6.61 35.58 -67.87
C GLY A 379 -6.56 36.03 -66.40
N LEU A 380 -5.86 35.32 -65.51
CA LEU A 380 -5.79 35.68 -64.09
C LEU A 380 -4.88 36.88 -63.83
N THR A 381 -5.41 37.89 -63.13
CA THR A 381 -4.70 39.12 -62.74
C THR A 381 -4.21 39.13 -61.29
N SER A 382 -4.69 38.19 -60.46
CA SER A 382 -4.27 37.97 -59.08
C SER A 382 -4.30 36.47 -58.73
N ASP A 383 -3.72 36.10 -57.60
CA ASP A 383 -3.76 34.73 -57.09
C ASP A 383 -5.22 34.28 -56.85
N PRO A 384 -5.71 33.20 -57.49
CA PRO A 384 -7.04 32.68 -57.22
C PRO A 384 -7.13 32.09 -55.81
N LEU A 385 -8.28 32.30 -55.16
CA LEU A 385 -8.51 31.88 -53.78
C LEU A 385 -9.20 30.52 -53.72
N VAL A 386 -8.75 29.67 -52.81
CA VAL A 386 -9.35 28.38 -52.48
C VAL A 386 -10.35 28.57 -51.35
N THR A 387 -11.50 27.91 -51.48
CA THR A 387 -12.48 27.78 -50.38
C THR A 387 -12.80 26.31 -50.14
N LEU A 388 -13.02 25.93 -48.88
CA LEU A 388 -13.50 24.60 -48.50
C LEU A 388 -14.65 24.77 -47.51
N GLY A 389 -15.84 24.27 -47.86
CA GLY A 389 -17.03 24.37 -47.01
C GLY A 389 -16.90 23.61 -45.68
N THR A 390 -17.86 23.79 -44.80
CA THR A 390 -17.94 23.09 -43.51
C THR A 390 -18.24 21.59 -43.70
N TRP A 391 -17.85 20.78 -42.72
CA TRP A 391 -18.17 19.35 -42.66
C TRP A 391 -18.72 18.96 -41.29
N LEU A 392 -19.30 17.76 -41.21
CA LEU A 392 -19.84 17.24 -39.96
C LEU A 392 -18.74 17.12 -38.89
N HIS A 393 -19.04 17.60 -37.68
CA HIS A 393 -18.11 17.62 -36.53
C HIS A 393 -16.85 18.48 -36.73
N ILE A 394 -16.90 19.49 -37.60
CA ILE A 394 -15.82 20.48 -37.71
C ILE A 394 -15.55 21.14 -36.34
N SER A 395 -14.29 21.24 -35.95
CA SER A 395 -13.89 21.87 -34.69
C SER A 395 -12.46 22.41 -34.73
N VAL A 396 -12.14 23.34 -33.82
CA VAL A 396 -10.80 23.93 -33.68
C VAL A 396 -9.71 22.93 -33.27
N ASP A 397 -10.11 21.72 -32.83
CA ASP A 397 -9.20 20.61 -32.49
C ASP A 397 -8.68 19.88 -33.73
N GLN A 398 -9.25 20.14 -34.91
CA GLN A 398 -8.86 19.47 -36.14
C GLN A 398 -7.75 20.22 -36.87
N ARG A 399 -7.10 19.52 -37.81
CA ARG A 399 -6.10 20.10 -38.72
C ARG A 399 -6.40 19.74 -40.16
N VAL A 400 -6.18 20.70 -41.05
CA VAL A 400 -6.36 20.51 -42.48
C VAL A 400 -5.05 20.76 -43.22
N SER A 401 -4.75 19.91 -44.20
CA SER A 401 -3.69 20.18 -45.17
C SER A 401 -4.30 20.19 -46.57
N LEU A 402 -4.04 21.25 -47.34
CA LEU A 402 -4.48 21.44 -48.72
C LEU A 402 -3.27 21.46 -49.64
N GLN A 403 -3.37 20.80 -50.79
CA GLN A 403 -2.33 20.82 -51.80
C GLN A 403 -2.91 20.87 -53.20
N ALA A 404 -2.19 21.52 -54.10
CA ALA A 404 -2.41 21.47 -55.54
C ALA A 404 -1.36 20.56 -56.20
N GLU A 405 -1.78 19.80 -57.20
CA GLU A 405 -0.92 18.98 -58.03
C GLU A 405 -1.22 19.25 -59.50
N GLY A 406 -0.19 19.49 -60.30
CA GLY A 406 -0.35 19.69 -61.74
C GLY A 406 0.87 19.22 -62.52
N LEU A 407 0.78 19.24 -63.85
CA LEU A 407 1.89 18.84 -64.73
C LEU A 407 2.66 20.07 -65.21
N SER A 408 3.95 20.14 -64.90
CA SER A 408 4.89 21.10 -65.49
C SER A 408 5.67 20.48 -66.65
N ARG A 409 6.48 21.29 -67.35
CA ARG A 409 7.41 20.77 -68.38
C ARG A 409 8.45 19.79 -67.83
N ASN A 410 8.69 19.80 -66.52
CA ASN A 410 9.67 18.96 -65.85
C ASN A 410 9.04 17.74 -65.15
N GLY A 411 7.74 17.51 -65.35
CA GLY A 411 6.96 16.45 -64.68
C GLY A 411 5.94 17.00 -63.69
N GLN A 412 5.35 16.10 -62.90
CA GLN A 412 4.39 16.44 -61.85
C GLN A 412 5.02 17.40 -60.84
N VAL A 413 4.26 18.42 -60.46
CA VAL A 413 4.67 19.41 -59.47
C VAL A 413 3.57 19.57 -58.42
N LEU A 414 3.97 19.48 -57.16
CA LEU A 414 3.12 19.67 -56.00
C LEU A 414 3.31 21.06 -55.41
N HIS A 415 2.23 21.67 -54.97
CA HIS A 415 2.25 22.93 -54.22
C HIS A 415 1.42 22.80 -52.95
N PRO A 416 2.06 22.83 -51.77
CA PRO A 416 1.33 22.89 -50.51
C PRO A 416 0.66 24.26 -50.38
N ILE A 417 -0.67 24.26 -50.22
CA ILE A 417 -1.49 25.46 -50.05
C ILE A 417 -1.63 25.77 -48.56
N LEU A 418 -2.03 24.75 -47.79
CA LEU A 418 -2.07 24.76 -46.33
C LEU A 418 -1.37 23.52 -45.81
N VAL A 419 -0.54 23.66 -44.79
CA VAL A 419 0.17 22.54 -44.16
C VAL A 419 -0.13 22.56 -42.68
N ASN A 420 -0.73 21.47 -42.17
CA ASN A 420 -1.09 21.32 -40.76
C ASN A 420 -1.83 22.56 -40.21
N TYR A 421 -2.77 23.09 -41.00
CA TYR A 421 -3.47 24.32 -40.68
C TYR A 421 -4.44 24.11 -39.52
N LYS A 422 -4.29 24.94 -38.49
CA LYS A 422 -5.18 24.99 -37.33
C LYS A 422 -6.44 25.78 -37.68
N LEU A 423 -7.59 25.13 -37.51
CA LEU A 423 -8.88 25.77 -37.75
C LEU A 423 -9.15 26.84 -36.69
N SER A 424 -9.70 27.96 -37.17
CA SER A 424 -10.23 29.05 -36.35
C SER A 424 -11.75 28.90 -36.13
N GLU A 425 -12.31 29.67 -35.20
CA GLU A 425 -13.77 29.73 -35.00
C GLU A 425 -14.53 30.15 -36.28
N THR A 426 -13.93 31.03 -37.09
CA THR A 426 -14.49 31.42 -38.39
C THR A 426 -14.49 30.25 -39.38
N ASP A 427 -13.43 29.44 -39.40
CA ASP A 427 -13.39 28.25 -40.27
C ASP A 427 -14.46 27.23 -39.85
N VAL A 428 -14.70 27.07 -38.54
CA VAL A 428 -15.75 26.20 -37.99
C VAL A 428 -17.14 26.69 -38.39
N ALA A 429 -17.38 28.00 -38.33
CA ALA A 429 -18.68 28.59 -38.64
C ALA A 429 -18.98 28.68 -40.15
N GLU A 430 -17.99 29.00 -40.97
CA GLU A 430 -18.19 29.44 -42.36
C GLU A 430 -17.35 28.67 -43.39
N GLY A 431 -16.46 27.78 -42.95
CA GLY A 431 -15.52 27.06 -43.82
C GLY A 431 -14.22 27.83 -44.07
N ILE A 432 -13.23 27.11 -44.61
CA ILE A 432 -11.90 27.65 -44.90
C ILE A 432 -11.98 28.57 -46.12
N GLY A 433 -11.33 29.73 -46.02
CA GLY A 433 -11.28 30.75 -47.07
C GLY A 433 -12.33 31.86 -46.93
N SER A 434 -13.29 31.73 -46.01
CA SER A 434 -14.30 32.75 -45.71
C SER A 434 -13.74 33.93 -44.90
N GLY A 435 -12.85 33.64 -43.94
CA GLY A 435 -12.18 34.65 -43.12
C GLY A 435 -10.79 35.05 -43.64
N VAL A 436 -9.86 34.09 -43.65
CA VAL A 436 -8.48 34.30 -44.13
C VAL A 436 -8.37 33.82 -45.57
N PRO A 437 -7.93 34.67 -46.53
CA PRO A 437 -7.73 34.25 -47.92
C PRO A 437 -6.70 33.13 -48.03
N VAL A 438 -7.01 32.10 -48.82
CA VAL A 438 -6.13 30.94 -49.08
C VAL A 438 -5.73 30.94 -50.56
N PRO A 439 -4.69 31.68 -50.96
CA PRO A 439 -4.31 31.84 -52.37
C PRO A 439 -3.54 30.63 -52.91
N ILE A 440 -3.74 30.32 -54.20
CA ILE A 440 -2.76 29.56 -55.00
C ILE A 440 -1.93 30.56 -55.81
N PRO A 441 -0.60 30.61 -55.63
CA PRO A 441 0.24 31.57 -56.34
C PRO A 441 0.15 31.43 -57.86
N LEU A 442 0.01 32.56 -58.57
CA LEU A 442 0.08 32.59 -60.04
C LEU A 442 1.42 32.07 -60.56
N SER A 443 2.50 32.25 -59.80
CA SER A 443 3.82 31.71 -60.16
C SER A 443 3.81 30.19 -60.27
N TYR A 444 3.08 29.49 -59.39
CA TYR A 444 2.86 28.06 -59.48
C TYR A 444 1.98 27.72 -60.68
N LEU A 445 0.85 28.40 -60.86
CA LEU A 445 -0.09 28.08 -61.95
C LEU A 445 0.52 28.27 -63.34
N ARG A 446 1.33 29.32 -63.53
CA ARG A 446 1.98 29.64 -64.81
C ARG A 446 3.06 28.64 -65.24
N GLN A 447 3.52 27.77 -64.34
CA GLN A 447 4.48 26.72 -64.69
C GLN A 447 3.80 25.47 -65.27
N LEU A 448 2.48 25.36 -65.12
CA LEU A 448 1.70 24.21 -65.57
C LEU A 448 1.53 24.23 -67.08
N VAL A 449 1.47 23.04 -67.69
CA VAL A 449 1.32 22.88 -69.14
C VAL A 449 -0.14 23.15 -69.52
N PRO A 450 -0.42 24.05 -70.48
CA PRO A 450 -1.77 24.23 -71.01
C PRO A 450 -2.37 22.91 -71.54
N GLY A 451 -3.64 22.65 -71.24
CA GLY A 451 -4.33 21.40 -71.53
C GLY A 451 -4.08 20.27 -70.51
N SER A 452 -3.19 20.46 -69.53
CA SER A 452 -3.00 19.50 -68.43
C SER A 452 -4.06 19.67 -67.32
N GLN A 453 -4.13 18.67 -66.43
CA GLN A 453 -5.02 18.72 -65.26
C GLN A 453 -4.32 19.31 -64.04
N LEU A 454 -5.09 20.08 -63.27
CA LEU A 454 -4.80 20.54 -61.92
C LEU A 454 -5.75 19.83 -60.95
N GLU A 455 -5.20 19.11 -59.98
CA GLU A 455 -5.93 18.52 -58.87
C GLU A 455 -5.72 19.37 -57.61
N VAL A 456 -6.79 19.68 -56.88
CA VAL A 456 -6.71 20.23 -55.52
C VAL A 456 -7.32 19.23 -54.55
N THR A 457 -6.51 18.81 -53.57
CA THR A 457 -6.89 17.79 -52.58
C THR A 457 -6.70 18.30 -51.16
N ALA A 458 -7.49 17.75 -50.24
CA ALA A 458 -7.42 18.07 -48.82
C ALA A 458 -7.35 16.79 -47.97
N LYS A 459 -6.63 16.89 -46.86
CA LYS A 459 -6.60 15.90 -45.78
C LYS A 459 -7.08 16.53 -44.48
N LEU A 460 -7.84 15.76 -43.70
CA LEU A 460 -8.29 16.08 -42.34
C LEU A 460 -7.60 15.16 -41.34
N SER A 461 -6.99 15.77 -40.32
CA SER A 461 -6.62 15.11 -39.06
C SER A 461 -7.65 15.50 -38.00
N TYR A 462 -8.19 14.48 -37.32
CA TYR A 462 -9.22 14.65 -36.28
C TYR A 462 -8.63 14.88 -34.88
N ASP A 463 -7.33 14.67 -34.72
CA ASP A 463 -6.63 14.57 -33.44
C ASP A 463 -5.47 15.58 -33.35
N ASN A 464 -5.78 16.84 -33.69
CA ASN A 464 -4.86 17.97 -33.55
C ASN A 464 -3.56 17.83 -34.38
N GLY A 465 -3.60 17.08 -35.47
CA GLY A 465 -2.46 16.87 -36.37
C GLY A 465 -1.61 15.66 -36.02
N THR A 466 -1.99 14.86 -35.02
CA THR A 466 -1.21 13.70 -34.57
C THR A 466 -1.23 12.57 -35.59
N THR A 467 -2.40 12.27 -36.17
CA THR A 467 -2.56 11.26 -37.22
C THR A 467 -3.17 11.87 -38.48
N TRP A 468 -2.69 11.40 -39.63
CA TRP A 468 -3.13 11.85 -40.95
C TRP A 468 -3.51 10.66 -41.82
N PRO A 469 -4.58 10.78 -42.65
CA PRO A 469 -4.93 9.73 -43.59
C PRO A 469 -3.88 9.61 -44.70
N LEU A 470 -3.65 8.37 -45.16
CA LEU A 470 -2.75 8.10 -46.29
C LEU A 470 -3.24 8.77 -47.58
N LEU A 471 -4.54 8.73 -47.82
CA LEU A 471 -5.20 9.34 -48.98
C LEU A 471 -6.02 10.58 -48.58
N PRO A 472 -6.29 11.50 -49.52
CA PRO A 472 -7.26 12.58 -49.31
C PRO A 472 -8.62 12.03 -48.82
N ASN A 473 -9.14 12.61 -47.75
CA ASN A 473 -10.44 12.25 -47.14
C ASN A 473 -11.50 13.36 -47.30
N PHE A 474 -11.24 14.34 -48.18
CA PHE A 474 -12.23 15.26 -48.73
C PHE A 474 -12.51 14.93 -50.20
N GLY A 475 -13.56 15.55 -50.75
CA GLY A 475 -13.78 15.55 -52.19
C GLY A 475 -12.58 16.16 -52.94
N ARG A 476 -12.36 15.73 -54.18
CA ARG A 476 -11.24 16.18 -55.02
C ARG A 476 -11.72 17.15 -56.08
N LEU A 477 -11.02 18.25 -56.24
CA LEU A 477 -11.29 19.21 -57.30
C LEU A 477 -10.37 18.93 -58.48
N TRP A 478 -10.95 18.75 -59.67
CA TRP A 478 -10.23 18.58 -60.93
C TRP A 478 -10.57 19.73 -61.88
N MET A 479 -9.55 20.31 -62.51
CA MET A 479 -9.71 21.36 -63.50
C MET A 479 -8.69 21.19 -64.63
N ASN A 480 -9.04 21.59 -65.85
CA ASN A 480 -8.08 21.69 -66.94
C ASN A 480 -7.46 23.10 -66.98
N ILE A 481 -6.15 23.17 -67.17
CA ILE A 481 -5.43 24.42 -67.39
C ILE A 481 -5.65 24.88 -68.84
N GLN A 482 -5.99 26.14 -69.03
CA GLN A 482 -6.10 26.80 -70.33
C GLN A 482 -5.14 27.98 -70.43
#